data_AF-A0A2I3SAW6-F1
#
_entry.id   AF-A0A2I3SAW6-F1
#
_cell.length_a   1.000
_cell.length_b   1.000
_cell.length_c   1.000
_cell.angle_alpha   90.00
_cell.angle_beta   90.00
_cell.angle_gamma   90.00
#
_symmetry.space_group_name_H-M   'P 1'
#
loop_
_entity.id
_entity.type
_entity.pdbx_description
1 polymer ?
#
loop_
_entity_poly.entity_id
_entity_poly.type
_entity_poly.pdbx_seq_one_letter_code
_entity_poly.pdbx_strand_id
1 'polypeptide(L)'
;MGMCSRQERIQKDIDVVIQKSRAEKDCLFADFRYSDSTFTFTYVGGPRSVSYSVHVSEDYPDNTYVSSSENDEDVLVTTEPIPVIFHRIATGNIKTE
;
A
#
# COMPACT_ATOMS: atom_id res chain seq x y z
N MET A 1 14.52 25.05 -8.67
CA MET A 1 14.92 23.67 -8.99
C MET A 1 14.00 22.77 -8.18
N GLY A 2 13.05 22.11 -8.85
CA GLY A 2 11.87 21.52 -8.23
C GLY A 2 12.19 20.31 -7.37
N MET A 3 12.00 20.45 -6.06
CA MET A 3 11.91 19.30 -5.17
C MET A 3 10.50 18.72 -5.41
N CYS A 4 10.40 17.51 -5.96
CA CYS A 4 9.11 16.82 -5.99
C CYS A 4 8.58 16.78 -4.55
N SER A 5 7.44 17.41 -4.35
CA SER A 5 6.78 17.46 -3.04
C SER A 5 6.54 16.04 -2.56
N ARG A 6 6.59 15.80 -1.24
CA ARG A 6 6.23 14.49 -0.66
C ARG A 6 4.92 13.95 -1.27
N GLN A 7 3.93 14.82 -1.41
CA GLN A 7 2.65 14.49 -2.01
C GLN A 7 2.76 14.02 -3.47
N GLU A 8 3.63 14.63 -4.28
CA GLU A 8 3.87 14.19 -5.67
C GLU A 8 4.52 12.80 -5.72
N ARG A 9 5.44 12.51 -4.79
CA ARG A 9 6.07 11.19 -4.66
C ARG A 9 5.05 10.12 -4.28
N ILE A 10 4.24 10.37 -3.25
CA ILE A 10 3.16 9.47 -2.83
C ILE A 10 2.17 9.24 -3.97
N GLN A 11 1.74 10.31 -4.63
CA GLN A 11 0.77 10.21 -5.73
C GLN A 11 1.33 9.41 -6.91
N LYS A 12 2.62 9.59 -7.23
CA LYS A 12 3.32 8.82 -8.26
C LYS A 12 3.41 7.34 -7.89
N ASP A 13 3.74 7.03 -6.65
CA ASP A 13 3.83 5.66 -6.16
C ASP A 13 2.46 4.95 -6.22
N ILE A 14 1.39 5.64 -5.81
CA ILE A 14 0.01 5.15 -5.90
C ILE A 14 -0.38 4.91 -7.36
N ASP A 15 -0.07 5.86 -8.26
CA ASP A 15 -0.38 5.69 -9.68
C ASP A 15 0.35 4.48 -10.25
N VAL A 16 1.63 4.28 -9.93
CA VAL A 16 2.38 3.08 -10.35
C VAL A 16 1.68 1.79 -9.90
N VAL A 17 1.20 1.73 -8.65
CA VAL A 17 0.47 0.57 -8.12
C VAL A 17 -0.83 0.34 -8.90
N ILE A 18 -1.63 1.39 -9.11
CA ILE A 18 -2.90 1.29 -9.82
C ILE A 18 -2.68 0.90 -11.29
N GLN A 19 -1.71 1.50 -11.96
CA GLN A 19 -1.38 1.19 -13.36
C GLN A 19 -0.92 -0.26 -13.49
N LYS A 20 -0.02 -0.73 -12.61
CA LYS A 20 0.40 -2.14 -12.59
C LYS A 20 -0.77 -3.08 -12.36
N SER A 21 -1.62 -2.75 -11.39
CA SER A 21 -2.82 -3.52 -11.07
C SER A 21 -3.79 -3.60 -12.25
N ARG A 22 -3.95 -2.52 -13.02
CA ARG A 22 -4.79 -2.50 -14.22
C ARG A 22 -4.17 -3.23 -15.40
N ALA A 23 -2.84 -3.24 -15.51
CA ALA A 23 -2.11 -3.92 -16.57
C ALA A 23 -2.07 -5.45 -16.35
N GLU A 24 -2.14 -5.90 -15.10
CA GLU A 24 -2.13 -7.30 -14.73
C GLU A 24 -3.52 -7.91 -14.89
N LYS A 25 -3.65 -8.87 -15.81
CA LYS A 25 -4.94 -9.52 -16.13
C LYS A 25 -5.55 -10.27 -14.93
N ASP A 26 -4.69 -10.84 -14.09
CA ASP A 26 -5.06 -11.61 -12.91
C ASP A 26 -4.71 -10.83 -11.63
N CYS A 27 -4.87 -9.51 -11.67
CA CYS A 27 -4.58 -8.65 -10.54
C CYS A 27 -5.43 -9.02 -9.32
N LEU A 28 -4.73 -9.32 -8.23
CA LEU A 28 -5.33 -9.70 -6.95
C LEU A 28 -5.68 -8.49 -6.09
N PHE A 29 -5.69 -7.29 -6.64
CA PHE A 29 -5.90 -6.05 -5.91
C PHE A 29 -6.98 -5.18 -6.54
N ALA A 30 -7.83 -4.60 -5.69
CA ALA A 30 -8.97 -3.78 -6.09
C ALA A 30 -9.31 -2.71 -5.04
N ASP A 31 -10.34 -1.89 -5.31
CA ASP A 31 -10.87 -0.85 -4.41
C ASP A 31 -9.80 0.13 -3.89
N PHE A 32 -8.91 0.59 -4.77
CA PHE A 32 -7.89 1.58 -4.45
C PHE A 32 -8.51 2.93 -4.08
N ARG A 33 -8.22 3.42 -2.89
CA ARG A 33 -8.60 4.77 -2.44
C ARG A 33 -7.45 5.41 -1.70
N TYR A 34 -7.23 6.69 -1.97
CA TYR A 34 -6.27 7.49 -1.23
C TYR A 34 -7.00 8.69 -0.65
N SER A 35 -7.05 8.78 0.67
CA SER A 35 -7.68 9.88 1.39
C SER A 35 -6.98 10.08 2.73
N ASP A 36 -6.84 11.34 3.16
CA ASP A 36 -6.29 11.69 4.47
C ASP A 36 -4.96 10.98 4.80
N SER A 37 -4.01 11.04 3.86
CA SER A 37 -2.70 10.37 3.96
C SER A 37 -2.78 8.85 4.21
N THR A 38 -3.91 8.22 3.86
CA THR A 38 -4.13 6.79 4.01
C THR A 38 -4.51 6.21 2.66
N PHE A 39 -3.71 5.26 2.18
CA PHE A 39 -3.96 4.51 0.97
C PHE A 39 -4.56 3.15 1.31
N THR A 40 -5.81 2.93 0.93
CA THR A 40 -6.53 1.68 1.18
C THR A 40 -6.73 0.90 -0.11
N PHE A 41 -6.64 -0.42 -0.03
CA PHE A 41 -6.94 -1.33 -1.14
C PHE A 41 -7.37 -2.70 -0.62
N THR A 42 -8.07 -3.47 -1.44
CA THR A 42 -8.49 -4.84 -1.12
C THR A 42 -7.59 -5.83 -1.85
N TYR A 43 -7.01 -6.78 -1.12
CA TYR A 43 -6.34 -7.96 -1.66
C TYR A 43 -7.32 -9.14 -1.71
N VAL A 44 -7.47 -9.76 -2.88
CA VAL A 44 -8.38 -10.88 -3.15
C VAL A 44 -7.64 -12.17 -3.54
N GLY A 45 -6.33 -12.23 -3.31
CA GLY A 45 -5.50 -13.39 -3.63
C GLY A 45 -5.57 -14.54 -2.63
N GLY A 46 -6.20 -14.33 -1.48
CA GLY A 46 -6.36 -15.32 -0.42
C GLY A 46 -7.74 -16.00 -0.40
N PRO A 47 -8.01 -16.87 0.59
CA PRO A 47 -9.33 -17.47 0.80
C PRO A 47 -10.41 -16.44 1.17
N ARG A 48 -9.99 -15.24 1.59
CA ARG A 48 -10.84 -14.10 1.92
C ARG A 48 -10.26 -12.83 1.32
N SER A 49 -11.15 -11.88 1.05
CA SER A 49 -10.76 -10.52 0.68
C SER A 49 -10.31 -9.76 1.93
N VAL A 50 -9.11 -9.20 1.89
CA VAL A 50 -8.52 -8.46 3.00
C VAL A 50 -8.30 -7.01 2.57
N SER A 51 -8.92 -6.08 3.29
CA SER A 51 -8.64 -4.65 3.08
C SER A 51 -7.39 -4.26 3.82
N TYR A 52 -6.41 -3.70 3.12
CA TYR A 52 -5.20 -3.12 3.68
C TYR A 52 -5.30 -1.60 3.72
N SER A 53 -4.76 -1.02 4.78
CA SER A 53 -4.68 0.44 4.97
C SER A 53 -3.22 0.82 5.19
N VAL A 54 -2.68 1.63 4.30
CA VAL A 54 -1.31 2.13 4.35
C VAL A 54 -1.35 3.60 4.72
N HIS A 55 -1.09 3.92 5.97
CA HIS A 55 -1.01 5.28 6.46
C HIS A 55 0.41 5.83 6.26
N VAL A 56 0.53 6.90 5.46
CA VAL A 56 1.80 7.54 5.14
C VAL A 56 2.00 8.77 6.02
N SER A 57 2.95 8.72 6.96
CA SER A 57 3.27 9.87 7.80
C SER A 57 4.08 10.93 7.05
N GLU A 58 4.36 12.05 7.72
CA GLU A 58 5.10 13.19 7.17
C GLU A 58 6.51 12.81 6.68
N ASP A 59 7.11 11.81 7.31
CA ASP A 59 8.44 11.29 6.97
C ASP A 59 8.41 10.20 5.87
N TYR A 60 7.32 10.09 5.10
CA TYR A 60 7.23 9.08 4.03
C TYR A 60 8.47 9.07 3.09
N PRO A 61 9.05 7.89 2.81
CA PRO A 61 8.57 6.55 3.17
C PRO A 61 9.05 6.00 4.52
N ASP A 62 9.91 6.72 5.25
CA ASP A 62 10.62 6.22 6.43
C ASP A 62 9.70 5.83 7.60
N ASN A 63 8.49 6.39 7.68
CA ASN A 63 7.51 6.02 8.69
C ASN A 63 6.14 5.76 8.05
N THR A 64 5.97 4.54 7.55
CA THR A 64 4.74 4.07 6.91
C THR A 64 4.12 2.96 7.73
N TYR A 65 2.84 3.11 8.07
CA TYR A 65 2.08 2.16 8.86
C TYR A 65 1.15 1.37 7.95
N VAL A 66 1.13 0.05 8.09
CA VAL A 66 0.30 -0.84 7.29
C VAL A 66 -0.54 -1.68 8.24
N SER A 67 -1.86 -1.58 8.14
CA SER A 67 -2.79 -2.44 8.86
C SER A 67 -3.66 -3.23 7.88
N SER A 68 -4.27 -4.30 8.38
CA SER A 68 -5.18 -5.14 7.61
C SER A 68 -6.51 -5.29 8.33
N SER A 69 -7.60 -5.42 7.58
CA SER A 69 -8.93 -5.59 8.17
C SER A 69 -9.13 -6.93 8.87
N GLU A 70 -8.24 -7.91 8.65
CA GLU A 70 -8.26 -9.17 9.39
C GLU A 70 -7.61 -9.04 10.77
N ASN A 71 -6.67 -8.11 10.94
CA ASN A 71 -5.96 -7.88 12.20
C ASN A 71 -5.58 -6.40 12.33
N ASP A 72 -6.49 -5.60 12.87
CA ASP A 72 -6.32 -4.14 12.99
C ASP A 72 -5.35 -3.77 14.13
N GLU A 73 -5.16 -4.66 15.10
CA GLU A 73 -4.18 -4.48 16.20
C GLU A 73 -2.73 -4.68 15.71
N ASP A 74 -2.56 -5.39 14.59
CA ASP A 74 -1.25 -5.75 14.02
C ASP A 74 -0.85 -4.74 12.94
N VAL A 75 -0.24 -3.64 13.38
CA VAL A 75 0.23 -2.58 12.49
C VAL A 75 1.70 -2.80 12.17
N LEU A 76 2.00 -3.09 10.90
CA LEU A 76 3.35 -3.17 10.39
C LEU A 76 3.90 -1.78 10.14
N VAL A 77 5.01 -1.44 10.80
CA VAL A 77 5.78 -0.22 10.53
C VAL A 77 6.90 -0.54 9.55
N THR A 78 7.01 0.21 8.46
CA THR A 78 8.03 0.02 7.43
C THR A 78 8.56 1.35 6.89
N THR A 79 9.80 1.30 6.38
CA THR A 79 10.49 2.38 5.66
C THR A 79 10.36 2.23 4.14
N GLU A 80 9.56 1.25 3.69
CA GLU A 80 9.40 0.94 2.29
C GLU A 80 8.30 1.80 1.63
N PRO A 81 8.49 2.20 0.36
CA PRO A 81 7.47 2.94 -0.35
C PRO A 81 6.28 2.03 -0.71
N ILE A 82 5.12 2.64 -0.94
CA ILE A 82 3.84 1.97 -1.28
C ILE A 82 3.98 0.87 -2.34
N PRO A 83 4.73 1.03 -3.46
CA PRO A 83 4.83 -0.02 -4.48
C PRO A 83 5.55 -1.28 -4.00
N VAL A 84 6.47 -1.14 -3.04
CA VAL A 84 7.22 -2.26 -2.45
C VAL A 84 6.35 -2.98 -1.42
N ILE A 85 5.63 -2.24 -0.56
CA ILE A 85 4.64 -2.80 0.38
C ILE A 85 3.62 -3.65 -0.38
N PHE A 86 3.10 -3.10 -1.48
CA PHE A 86 2.14 -3.78 -2.35
C PHE A 86 2.69 -5.10 -2.92
N HIS A 87 3.94 -5.09 -3.38
CA HIS A 87 4.61 -6.30 -3.87
C HIS A 87 4.82 -7.35 -2.77
N ARG A 88 5.15 -6.92 -1.55
CA ARG A 88 5.27 -7.84 -0.39
C ARG A 88 3.94 -8.51 -0.05
N ILE A 89 2.84 -7.78 -0.12
CA ILE A 89 1.49 -8.33 0.09
C ILE A 89 1.16 -9.36 -1.00
N ALA A 90 1.44 -9.02 -2.26
CA ALA A 90 1.20 -9.91 -3.41
C ALA A 90 1.97 -11.24 -3.29
N THR A 91 3.18 -11.18 -2.73
CA THR A 91 4.06 -12.35 -2.56
C THR A 91 3.83 -13.10 -1.26
N GLY A 92 2.93 -12.63 -0.39
CA GLY A 92 2.68 -13.23 0.93
C GLY A 92 3.84 -13.08 1.92
N ASN A 93 4.72 -12.10 1.69
CA ASN A 93 5.94 -11.86 2.49
C ASN A 93 5.75 -10.83 3.61
N ILE A 94 4.53 -10.31 3.80
CA ILE A 94 4.14 -9.60 5.02
C ILE A 94 4.02 -10.61 6.17
N LYS A 95 5.17 -10.98 6.73
CA LYS A 95 5.23 -11.70 8.00
C LYS A 95 5.34 -10.68 9.11
N THR A 96 4.34 -10.64 9.99
CA THR A 96 4.57 -10.19 11.36
C THR A 96 5.36 -11.30 12.05
N GLU A 97 6.59 -10.99 12.46
CA GLU A 97 7.40 -11.91 13.28
C GLU A 97 6.92 -11.92 14.73
#